data_AF-E8R7B8-F1
#
_entry.id   AF-E8R7B8-F1
#
_cell.length_a   1.000
_cell.length_b   1.000
_cell.length_c   1.000
_cell.angle_alpha   90.00
_cell.angle_beta   90.00
_cell.angle_gamma   90.00
#
_symmetry.space_group_name_H-M   'P 1'
#
loop_
_entity.id
_entity.type
_entity.pdbx_description
1 polymer ?
#
loop_
_entity_poly.entity_id
_entity_poly.type
_entity_poly.pdbx_seq_one_letter_code
_entity_poly.pdbx_strand_id
1 'polypeptide(L)'
;MVKVRKVVLVTAEHHPYHKLWLKLAESLSKAVGSELEVRKEDYVYLVEHGDKDDLGMSWLPQILVELDDGRVQWLLSQLPLNERLQPDEEEALKTMLGKLRELGAETPAA
;
A
#
# COMPACT_ATOMS: atom_id res chain seq x y z
N MET A 1 -12.92 11.20 11.72
CA MET A 1 -11.79 10.57 11.03
C MET A 1 -12.38 9.64 10.00
N VAL A 2 -11.69 9.43 8.88
CA VAL A 2 -12.17 8.51 7.83
C VAL A 2 -11.66 7.10 8.14
N LYS A 3 -12.42 6.08 7.76
CA LYS A 3 -12.02 4.70 8.02
C LYS A 3 -11.39 4.09 6.78
N VAL A 4 -10.38 3.26 7.00
CA VAL A 4 -9.87 2.39 5.93
C VAL A 4 -10.87 1.26 5.75
N ARG A 5 -11.60 1.28 4.63
CA ARG A 5 -12.56 0.24 4.29
C ARG A 5 -11.84 -1.02 3.83
N LYS A 6 -10.80 -0.85 3.02
CA LYS A 6 -10.07 -1.95 2.37
C LYS A 6 -8.63 -1.55 2.08
N VAL A 7 -7.70 -2.47 2.33
CA VAL A 7 -6.32 -2.41 1.80
C VAL A 7 -6.28 -3.18 0.50
N VAL A 8 -5.69 -2.60 -0.55
CA VAL A 8 -5.56 -3.22 -1.86
C VAL A 8 -4.08 -3.37 -2.19
N LEU A 9 -3.62 -4.60 -2.39
CA LEU A 9 -2.29 -4.88 -2.95
C LEU A 9 -2.46 -5.22 -4.43
N VAL A 10 -1.83 -4.44 -5.31
CA VAL A 10 -1.65 -4.85 -6.70
C VAL A 10 -0.22 -5.35 -6.88
N THR A 11 -0.06 -6.59 -7.31
CA THR A 11 1.24 -7.27 -7.37
C THR A 11 1.33 -8.26 -8.53
N ALA A 12 2.51 -8.83 -8.73
CA ALA A 12 2.76 -9.94 -9.65
C ALA A 12 3.40 -11.10 -8.88
N GLU A 13 2.95 -12.34 -9.12
CA GLU A 13 3.45 -13.52 -8.39
C GLU A 13 4.93 -13.81 -8.69
N HIS A 14 5.41 -13.42 -9.87
CA HIS A 14 6.80 -13.58 -10.28
C HIS A 14 7.74 -12.48 -9.73
N HIS A 15 7.20 -11.47 -9.03
CA HIS A 15 8.04 -10.42 -8.45
C HIS A 15 8.93 -10.99 -7.32
N PRO A 16 10.24 -10.68 -7.27
CA PRO A 16 11.15 -11.26 -6.28
C PRO A 16 10.71 -11.07 -4.82
N TYR A 17 10.08 -9.93 -4.54
CA TYR A 17 9.57 -9.59 -3.21
C TYR A 17 8.06 -9.84 -3.05
N HIS A 18 7.41 -10.62 -3.91
CA HIS A 18 5.96 -10.85 -3.85
C HIS A 18 5.46 -11.23 -2.44
N LYS A 19 6.13 -12.18 -1.78
CA LYS A 19 5.79 -12.61 -0.41
C LYS A 19 5.92 -11.49 0.63
N LEU A 20 6.90 -10.60 0.45
CA LEU A 20 7.12 -9.46 1.34
C LEU A 20 5.98 -8.45 1.21
N TRP A 21 5.60 -8.12 -0.02
CA TRP A 21 4.47 -7.23 -0.30
C TRP A 21 3.14 -7.76 0.25
N LEU A 22 2.89 -9.07 0.13
CA LEU A 22 1.76 -9.73 0.78
C LEU A 22 1.78 -9.55 2.29
N LYS A 23 2.92 -9.83 2.93
CA LYS A 23 3.09 -9.68 4.38
C LYS A 23 2.86 -8.22 4.85
N LEU A 24 3.35 -7.24 4.09
CA LEU A 24 3.17 -5.82 4.39
C LEU A 24 1.71 -5.40 4.28
N ALA A 25 1.03 -5.81 3.21
CA ALA A 25 -0.39 -5.50 3.01
C ALA A 25 -1.27 -6.16 4.09
N GLU A 26 -0.97 -7.41 4.45
CA GLU A 26 -1.67 -8.12 5.53
C GLU A 26 -1.43 -7.44 6.89
N SER A 27 -0.19 -7.03 7.18
CA SER A 27 0.16 -6.31 8.41
C SER A 27 -0.60 -4.98 8.50
N LEU A 28 -0.65 -4.22 7.42
CA LEU A 28 -1.39 -2.96 7.36
C LEU A 28 -2.89 -3.19 7.58
N SER A 29 -3.48 -4.16 6.86
CA SER A 29 -4.90 -4.51 6.95
C SER A 29 -5.31 -4.86 8.38
N LYS A 30 -4.48 -5.65 9.08
CA LYS A 30 -4.67 -6.00 10.50
C LYS A 30 -4.54 -4.77 11.41
N ALA A 31 -3.56 -3.92 11.17
CA ALA A 31 -3.31 -2.73 11.98
C ALA A 31 -4.49 -1.75 11.93
N VAL A 32 -5.13 -1.57 10.78
CA VAL A 32 -6.24 -0.64 10.57
C VAL A 32 -7.63 -1.31 10.67
N GLY A 33 -7.67 -2.63 10.87
CA GLY A 33 -8.92 -3.38 11.02
C GLY A 33 -9.77 -3.45 9.75
N SER A 34 -9.15 -3.50 8.57
CA SER A 34 -9.83 -3.55 7.27
C SER A 34 -9.72 -4.92 6.60
N GLU A 35 -10.47 -5.12 5.51
CA GLU A 35 -10.26 -6.23 4.58
C GLU A 35 -8.99 -6.01 3.73
N LEU A 36 -8.40 -7.10 3.24
CA LEU A 36 -7.30 -7.11 2.27
C LEU A 36 -7.80 -7.72 0.96
N GLU A 37 -7.62 -6.99 -0.14
CA GLU A 37 -7.81 -7.48 -1.49
C GLU A 37 -6.47 -7.54 -2.23
N VAL A 38 -6.17 -8.67 -2.86
CA VAL A 38 -4.95 -8.84 -3.66
C VAL A 38 -5.35 -8.96 -5.13
N ARG A 39 -4.89 -8.02 -5.94
CA ARG A 39 -5.09 -7.98 -7.39
C ARG A 39 -3.79 -8.35 -8.11
N LYS A 40 -3.88 -9.27 -9.07
CA LYS A 40 -2.73 -9.69 -9.87
C LYS A 40 -2.67 -8.91 -11.16
N GLU A 41 -1.56 -8.22 -11.40
CA GLU A 41 -1.26 -7.51 -12.65
C GLU A 41 -2.37 -6.55 -13.12
N ASP A 42 -3.15 -5.99 -12.19
CA ASP A 42 -4.23 -5.03 -12.47
C ASP A 42 -3.64 -3.63 -12.69
N TYR A 43 -2.97 -3.45 -13.83
CA TYR A 43 -2.41 -2.17 -14.24
C TYR A 43 -3.49 -1.12 -14.48
N VAL A 44 -4.73 -1.50 -14.80
CA VAL A 44 -5.82 -0.55 -14.98
C VAL A 44 -6.11 0.16 -13.66
N TYR A 45 -6.27 -0.60 -12.57
CA TYR A 45 -6.48 -0.02 -11.25
C TYR A 45 -5.33 0.90 -10.81
N LEU A 46 -4.08 0.53 -11.12
CA LEU A 46 -2.95 1.39 -10.80
C LEU A 46 -2.83 2.62 -11.69
N VAL A 47 -3.16 2.54 -12.97
CA VAL A 47 -3.24 3.70 -13.87
C VAL A 47 -4.38 4.63 -13.47
N GLU A 48 -5.39 4.18 -12.74
CA GLU A 48 -6.43 5.04 -12.17
C GLU A 48 -5.98 5.64 -10.83
N HIS A 49 -5.51 4.82 -9.89
CA HIS A 49 -5.36 5.21 -8.48
C HIS A 49 -3.96 5.09 -7.89
N GLY A 50 -3.05 4.41 -8.58
CA GLY A 50 -1.68 4.16 -8.15
C GLY A 50 -0.75 5.36 -8.26
N ASP A 51 0.46 5.15 -7.78
CA ASP A 51 1.61 6.00 -8.06
C ASP A 51 2.02 5.84 -9.52
N LYS A 52 2.33 6.95 -10.16
CA LYS A 52 2.60 7.07 -11.59
C LYS A 52 3.71 8.08 -11.82
N ASP A 53 4.44 7.91 -12.91
CA ASP A 53 5.32 8.96 -13.41
C ASP A 53 4.55 10.06 -14.15
N ASP A 54 5.29 11.07 -14.62
CA ASP A 54 4.73 12.21 -15.37
C ASP A 54 4.06 11.82 -16.70
N LEU A 55 4.33 10.61 -17.21
CA LEU A 55 3.74 10.05 -18.42
C LEU A 55 2.54 9.15 -18.12
N GLY A 56 2.16 8.99 -16.86
CA GLY A 56 1.06 8.15 -16.41
C GLY A 56 1.41 6.66 -16.35
N MET A 57 2.69 6.29 -16.46
CA MET A 57 3.12 4.90 -16.35
C MET A 57 3.12 4.48 -14.89
N SER A 58 2.45 3.36 -14.61
CA SER A 58 2.45 2.73 -13.31
C SER A 58 3.25 1.44 -13.32
N TRP A 59 3.81 1.09 -12.17
CA TRP A 59 4.56 -0.14 -11.94
C TRP A 59 3.94 -0.97 -10.83
N LEU A 60 4.32 -2.24 -10.78
CA LEU A 60 3.99 -3.17 -9.70
C LEU A 60 5.24 -3.43 -8.84
N PRO A 61 5.07 -3.79 -7.55
CA PRO A 61 3.84 -3.82 -6.78
C PRO A 61 3.50 -2.47 -6.13
N GLN A 62 2.24 -2.27 -5.75
CA GLN A 62 1.82 -1.12 -4.93
C GLN A 62 0.75 -1.51 -3.90
N ILE A 63 0.79 -0.89 -2.72
CA ILE A 63 -0.25 -0.98 -1.68
C ILE A 63 -1.04 0.32 -1.67
N LEU A 64 -2.37 0.19 -1.76
CA LEU A 64 -3.34 1.27 -1.73
C LEU A 64 -4.40 1.02 -0.65
N VAL A 65 -5.22 2.03 -0.39
CA VAL A 65 -6.41 1.93 0.45
C VAL A 65 -7.63 2.51 -0.24
N GLU A 66 -8.79 1.91 0.01
CA GLU A 66 -10.10 2.52 -0.20
C GLU A 66 -10.62 3.04 1.15
N LEU A 67 -10.99 4.31 1.21
CA LEU A 67 -11.55 4.95 2.39
C LEU A 67 -13.09 4.92 2.36
N ASP A 68 -13.73 5.05 3.52
CA ASP A 68 -15.20 5.05 3.63
C ASP A 68 -15.89 6.28 3.02
N ASP A 69 -15.12 7.34 2.75
CA ASP A 69 -15.55 8.53 2.00
C ASP A 69 -15.42 8.40 0.47
N GLY A 70 -15.00 7.24 -0.02
CA GLY A 70 -14.88 6.92 -1.44
C GLY A 70 -13.53 7.28 -2.08
N ARG A 71 -12.58 7.86 -1.34
CA ARG A 71 -11.23 8.10 -1.87
C ARG A 71 -10.45 6.79 -1.99
N VAL A 72 -9.64 6.70 -3.04
CA VAL A 72 -8.62 5.65 -3.20
C VAL A 72 -7.26 6.31 -3.25
N GLN A 73 -6.33 5.85 -2.41
CA GLN A 73 -5.00 6.45 -2.30
C GLN A 73 -3.93 5.37 -2.19
N TRP A 74 -2.86 5.49 -2.99
CA TRP A 74 -1.68 4.66 -2.82
C TRP A 74 -0.87 5.09 -1.58
N LEU A 75 -0.36 4.10 -0.86
CA LEU A 75 0.43 4.30 0.36
C LEU A 75 1.91 3.94 0.13
N LEU A 76 2.18 2.87 -0.61
CA LEU A 76 3.53 2.39 -0.85
C LEU A 76 3.68 1.88 -2.28
N SER A 77 4.59 2.49 -3.04
CA SER A 77 4.92 2.12 -4.43
C SER A 77 6.37 1.65 -4.60
N GLN A 78 7.21 1.83 -3.56
CA GLN A 78 8.60 1.43 -3.52
C GLN A 78 8.95 0.94 -2.11
N LEU A 79 9.74 -0.13 -2.01
CA LEU A 79 10.21 -0.61 -0.70
C LEU A 79 11.30 0.32 -0.18
N PRO A 80 11.17 0.88 1.03
CA PRO A 80 12.29 1.54 1.69
C PRO A 80 13.39 0.51 1.96
N LEU A 81 14.63 0.99 2.02
CA LEU A 81 15.81 0.17 2.26
C LEU A 81 16.46 0.55 3.58
N ASN A 82 16.95 -0.44 4.31
CA ASN A 82 17.76 -0.24 5.50
C ASN A 82 19.22 0.07 5.15
N GLU A 83 20.07 0.28 6.16
CA GLU A 83 21.50 0.57 5.99
C GLU A 83 22.29 -0.51 5.23
N ARG A 84 21.74 -1.73 5.13
CA ARG A 84 22.32 -2.86 4.40
C ARG A 84 21.75 -3.00 2.98
N LEU A 85 20.99 -2.01 2.50
CA LEU A 85 20.30 -2.03 1.21
C LEU A 85 19.31 -3.19 1.06
N GLN A 86 18.75 -3.66 2.17
CA GLN A 86 17.69 -4.66 2.18
C GLN A 86 16.34 -3.98 2.47
N PRO A 87 15.21 -4.54 1.99
CA PRO A 87 13.89 -3.99 2.31
C PRO A 87 13.67 -3.79 3.82
N ASP A 88 13.19 -2.61 4.18
CA ASP A 88 12.88 -2.23 5.55
C ASP A 88 11.37 -2.32 5.80
N GLU A 89 10.95 -3.42 6.43
CA GLU A 89 9.53 -3.66 6.70
C GLU A 89 8.92 -2.68 7.72
N GLU A 90 9.73 -2.27 8.70
CA GLU A 90 9.29 -1.38 9.78
C GLU A 90 9.04 0.02 9.24
N GLU A 91 10.01 0.54 8.47
CA GLU A 91 9.88 1.85 7.84
C GLU A 91 8.77 1.86 6.78
N ALA A 92 8.57 0.74 6.06
CA ALA A 92 7.45 0.60 5.12
C ALA A 92 6.09 0.75 5.83
N LEU A 93 5.89 0.02 6.93
CA LEU A 93 4.64 0.09 7.70
C LEU A 93 4.44 1.48 8.32
N LYS A 94 5.49 2.06 8.89
CA LYS A 94 5.49 3.40 9.45
C LYS A 94 5.16 4.47 8.41
N THR A 95 5.70 4.35 7.19
CA THR A 95 5.39 5.23 6.05
C THR A 95 3.92 5.16 5.68
N MET A 96 3.37 3.94 5.54
CA MET A 96 1.96 3.75 5.20
C MET A 96 1.02 4.31 6.28
N LEU A 97 1.31 4.05 7.56
CA LEU A 97 0.55 4.62 8.69
C LEU A 97 0.70 6.15 8.78
N GLY A 98 1.87 6.68 8.45
CA GLY A 98 2.11 8.13 8.34
C GLY A 98 1.17 8.78 7.32
N LYS A 99 1.15 8.26 6.08
CA LYS A 99 0.25 8.74 5.03
C LYS A 99 -1.22 8.63 5.42
N LEU A 100 -1.63 7.54 6.06
CA LEU A 100 -3.00 7.41 6.55
C LEU A 100 -3.38 8.51 7.55
N ARG A 101 -2.47 8.88 8.46
CA ARG A 101 -2.70 10.01 9.38
C ARG A 101 -2.82 11.35 8.63
N GLU A 102 -1.99 11.58 7.63
CA GLU A 102 -2.08 12.77 6.77
C GLU A 102 -3.41 12.85 6.00
N LEU A 103 -3.97 11.69 5.64
CA LEU A 103 -5.30 11.57 4.99
C LEU A 103 -6.47 11.74 5.97
N GLY A 104 -6.19 11.89 7.27
CA GLY A 104 -7.20 11.98 8.34
C GLY A 104 -7.83 10.64 8.72
N ALA A 105 -7.19 9.53 8.37
CA ALA A 105 -7.69 8.19 8.60
C ALA A 105 -7.45 7.71 10.05
N GLU A 106 -8.34 6.85 10.53
CA GLU A 106 -8.16 6.12 11.79
C GLU A 106 -6.97 5.17 11.68
N THR A 107 -5.95 5.41 12.50
CA THR A 107 -4.78 4.52 12.63
C THR A 107 -4.62 4.10 14.09
N PRO A 108 -4.08 2.90 14.37
CA PRO A 108 -3.69 2.54 15.73
C PRO A 108 -2.72 3.59 16.29
N ALA A 109 -2.83 3.87 17.60
CA ALA A 109 -1.89 4.76 18.28
C ALA A 109 -0.47 4.17 18.14
N ALA A 110 0.48 5.03 17.81
CA ALA A 110 1.90 4.70 17.71
C ALA A 110 2.48 4.31 19.07
#